data_AF-A0A944T1H1-F1
#
_entry.id   AF-A0A944T1H1-F1
#
_cell.length_a   1.000
_cell.length_b   1.000
_cell.length_c   1.000
_cell.angle_alpha   90.00
_cell.angle_beta   90.00
_cell.angle_gamma   90.00
#
_symmetry.space_group_name_H-M   'P 1'
#
loop_
_entity.id
_entity.type
_entity.pdbx_description
1 polymer ?
#
loop_
_entity_poly.entity_id
_entity_poly.type
_entity_poly.pdbx_seq_one_letter_code
_entity_poly.pdbx_strand_id
1 'polypeptide(L)'
;MLSLRQRIFIIVGIIAAITIVVVLFIFVFKDSDNKDTDSITTPVIDVQTIADTVNENIGNDTNGNIIKKNINPEENYVKQLARIFVERLSTYSNQNDNKHIDEVVDMIAPSMEVWINSHKVEQSRVYEGVTTRVLSNSLEEYNGVEGKARALLGVEQVVSSQDENTGLVLDKLIQKEVRVDLIRQGKEWKVSGLWWQE
;
A
#
# COMPACT_ATOMS: atom_id res chain seq x y z
N MET A 1 41.13 12.21 -48.57
CA MET A 1 40.75 12.33 -47.15
C MET A 1 39.27 12.65 -47.08
N LEU A 2 38.45 11.88 -46.34
CA LEU A 2 37.02 12.15 -46.22
C LEU A 2 36.77 13.47 -45.48
N SER A 3 35.95 14.33 -46.08
CA SER A 3 35.57 15.63 -45.48
C SER A 3 34.76 15.43 -44.20
N LEU A 4 34.79 16.42 -43.30
CA LEU A 4 34.09 16.38 -42.01
C LEU A 4 32.60 16.03 -42.17
N ARG A 5 31.94 16.56 -43.20
CA ARG A 5 30.53 16.30 -43.50
C ARG A 5 30.28 14.86 -43.93
N GLN A 6 31.17 14.30 -44.76
CA GLN A 6 31.08 12.90 -45.19
C GLN A 6 31.25 11.92 -44.01
N ARG A 7 32.11 12.25 -43.03
CA ARG A 7 32.29 11.43 -41.83
C ARG A 7 31.05 11.42 -40.93
N ILE A 8 30.37 12.56 -40.78
CA ILE A 8 29.15 12.66 -39.98
C ILE A 8 28.02 11.84 -40.61
N PHE A 9 27.82 11.95 -41.93
CA PHE A 9 26.80 11.16 -42.62
C PHE A 9 27.05 9.64 -42.51
N ILE A 10 28.30 9.21 -42.58
CA ILE A 10 28.67 7.79 -42.41
C ILE A 10 28.37 7.31 -40.98
N ILE A 11 28.75 8.10 -39.95
CA ILE A 11 28.53 7.72 -38.55
C ILE A 11 27.02 7.65 -38.23
N VAL A 12 26.25 8.65 -38.66
CA VAL A 12 24.79 8.66 -38.44
C VAL A 12 24.11 7.50 -39.17
N GLY A 13 24.56 7.17 -40.38
CA GLY A 13 24.07 6.01 -41.12
C GLY A 13 24.37 4.68 -40.43
N ILE A 14 25.57 4.53 -39.86
CA ILE A 14 25.96 3.33 -39.11
C ILE A 14 25.12 3.19 -37.84
N ILE A 15 24.93 4.28 -37.08
CA ILE A 15 24.10 4.27 -35.87
C ILE A 15 22.65 3.90 -36.21
N ALA A 16 22.08 4.49 -37.26
CA ALA A 16 20.73 4.15 -37.71
C ALA A 16 20.61 2.67 -38.12
N ALA A 17 21.59 2.13 -38.84
CA ALA A 17 21.63 0.73 -39.24
C ALA A 17 21.72 -0.22 -38.03
N ILE A 18 22.57 0.08 -37.04
CA ILE A 18 22.68 -0.70 -35.81
C ILE A 18 21.36 -0.69 -35.04
N THR A 19 20.71 0.47 -34.95
CA THR A 19 19.42 0.61 -34.24
C THR A 19 18.35 -0.27 -34.89
N ILE A 20 18.28 -0.31 -36.22
CA ILE A 20 17.33 -1.16 -36.96
C ILE A 20 17.62 -2.65 -36.73
N VAL A 21 18.90 -3.06 -36.72
CA VAL A 21 19.28 -4.45 -36.47
C VAL A 21 18.90 -4.89 -35.06
N VAL A 22 19.11 -4.05 -34.04
CA VAL A 22 18.74 -4.35 -32.65
C VAL A 22 17.22 -4.48 -32.49
N VAL A 23 16.44 -3.58 -33.12
CA VAL A 23 14.97 -3.65 -33.09
C VAL A 23 14.45 -4.92 -33.77
N LEU A 24 15.00 -5.29 -34.93
CA LEU A 24 14.64 -6.53 -35.62
C LEU A 24 15.05 -7.77 -34.82
N PHE A 25 16.21 -7.73 -34.15
CA PHE A 25 16.67 -8.83 -33.30
C PHE A 25 15.71 -9.08 -32.14
N ILE A 26 15.25 -8.03 -31.45
CA ILE A 26 14.26 -8.15 -30.37
C ILE A 26 12.91 -8.68 -30.90
N PHE A 27 12.52 -8.30 -32.11
CA PHE A 27 11.24 -8.72 -32.68
C PHE A 27 11.24 -10.17 -33.17
N VAL A 28 12.38 -10.66 -33.68
CA VAL A 28 12.50 -12.03 -34.23
C VAL A 28 12.84 -13.06 -33.14
N PHE A 29 13.58 -12.68 -32.10
CA PHE A 29 14.00 -13.61 -31.03
C PHE A 29 13.11 -13.58 -29.78
N LYS A 30 12.01 -12.82 -29.79
CA LYS A 30 11.00 -12.90 -28.72
C LYS A 30 10.00 -14.01 -29.04
N ASP A 31 10.44 -15.26 -28.90
CA ASP A 31 9.53 -16.40 -28.78
C ASP A 31 8.74 -16.29 -27.48
N SER A 32 7.43 -16.45 -27.62
CA SER A 32 6.47 -16.55 -26.53
C SER A 32 6.71 -17.84 -25.76
N ASP A 33 7.11 -17.72 -24.49
CA ASP A 33 7.07 -18.82 -23.53
C ASP A 33 5.59 -19.07 -23.17
N ASN A 34 4.85 -19.71 -24.09
CA ASN A 34 3.59 -20.37 -23.80
C ASN A 34 3.95 -21.77 -23.26
N LYS A 35 3.85 -21.94 -21.95
CA LYS A 35 3.82 -23.27 -21.34
C LYS A 35 2.36 -23.72 -21.16
N ASP A 36 2.05 -24.73 -21.97
CA ASP A 36 1.06 -25.80 -21.84
C ASP A 36 -0.37 -25.49 -21.33
N THR A 37 -1.26 -25.61 -22.31
CA THR A 37 -2.68 -25.94 -22.18
C THR A 37 -2.81 -27.44 -21.88
N ASP A 38 -3.22 -27.80 -20.66
CA ASP A 38 -3.89 -29.07 -20.42
C ASP A 38 -5.41 -28.91 -20.59
N SER A 39 -6.00 -29.83 -21.35
CA SER A 39 -7.40 -29.83 -21.76
C SER A 39 -8.36 -30.05 -20.59
N ILE A 40 -9.39 -29.21 -20.47
CA ILE A 40 -10.56 -29.49 -19.62
C ILE A 40 -11.83 -29.33 -20.46
N THR A 41 -12.55 -30.44 -20.61
CA THR A 41 -13.91 -30.55 -21.15
C THR A 41 -14.90 -29.88 -20.20
N THR A 42 -15.77 -28.99 -20.69
CA THR A 42 -16.91 -28.44 -19.93
C THR A 42 -17.95 -29.53 -19.66
N PRO A 43 -18.66 -29.53 -18.50
CA PRO A 43 -19.91 -28.75 -18.49
C PRO A 43 -20.35 -28.14 -17.13
N VAL A 44 -21.10 -27.03 -17.28
CA VAL A 44 -22.12 -26.44 -16.38
C VAL A 44 -21.66 -25.73 -15.09
N ILE A 45 -22.11 -24.47 -15.02
CA ILE A 45 -21.94 -23.47 -13.98
C ILE A 45 -22.84 -23.80 -12.78
N ASP A 46 -22.26 -23.87 -11.58
CA ASP A 46 -22.94 -23.45 -10.36
C ASP A 46 -22.06 -22.38 -9.68
N VAL A 47 -22.68 -21.26 -9.32
CA VAL A 47 -21.98 -20.10 -8.77
C VAL A 47 -21.84 -20.31 -7.26
N GLN A 48 -20.63 -20.49 -6.76
CA GLN A 48 -20.35 -20.46 -5.32
C GLN A 48 -19.34 -19.37 -4.94
N THR A 49 -19.81 -18.53 -4.04
CA THR A 49 -19.16 -17.39 -3.40
C THR A 49 -17.93 -17.80 -2.57
N ILE A 50 -16.95 -16.91 -2.58
CA ILE A 50 -15.61 -16.93 -1.99
C ILE A 50 -15.63 -17.23 -0.47
N ALA A 51 -14.71 -18.07 0.00
CA ALA A 51 -14.37 -18.19 1.42
C ALA A 51 -12.88 -17.89 1.65
N ASP A 52 -12.62 -16.81 2.39
CA ASP A 52 -11.30 -16.40 2.89
C ASP A 52 -10.73 -17.45 3.85
N THR A 53 -9.47 -17.83 3.65
CA THR A 53 -8.73 -18.70 4.57
C THR A 53 -8.06 -17.83 5.64
N VAL A 54 -8.68 -17.73 6.82
CA VAL A 54 -8.04 -17.22 8.04
C VAL A 54 -7.47 -18.42 8.79
N ASN A 55 -6.15 -18.42 8.99
CA ASN A 55 -5.47 -19.38 9.87
C ASN A 55 -5.79 -19.04 11.34
N GLU A 56 -6.74 -19.75 11.93
CA GLU A 56 -6.94 -19.77 13.38
C GLU A 56 -6.09 -20.90 13.99
N ASN A 57 -5.17 -20.56 14.88
CA ASN A 57 -4.58 -21.53 15.80
C ASN A 57 -5.67 -21.99 16.78
N ILE A 58 -6.23 -23.16 16.51
CA ILE A 58 -7.24 -23.81 17.35
C ILE A 58 -6.56 -24.33 18.62
N GLY A 59 -6.80 -23.66 19.75
CA GLY A 59 -6.74 -24.30 21.06
C GLY A 59 -7.97 -25.17 21.22
N ASN A 60 -7.79 -26.49 21.30
CA ASN A 60 -8.88 -27.44 21.54
C ASN A 60 -9.39 -27.29 22.98
N ASP A 61 -10.44 -26.49 23.18
CA ASP A 61 -11.31 -26.61 24.35
C ASP A 61 -12.54 -27.45 23.95
N THR A 62 -12.50 -28.72 24.34
CA THR A 62 -13.63 -29.65 24.28
C THR A 62 -14.71 -29.20 25.25
N ASN A 63 -15.52 -28.21 24.81
CA ASN A 63 -16.94 -27.97 25.10
C ASN A 63 -17.41 -26.59 24.56
N GLY A 64 -16.77 -26.07 23.51
CA GLY A 64 -17.03 -24.74 22.98
C GLY A 64 -18.28 -24.65 22.10
N ASN A 65 -19.37 -24.12 22.63
CA ASN A 65 -20.39 -23.46 21.82
C ASN A 65 -19.66 -22.35 21.04
N ILE A 66 -19.49 -22.51 19.72
CA ILE A 66 -18.88 -21.48 18.87
C ILE A 66 -19.87 -20.32 18.83
N ILE A 67 -19.71 -19.38 19.76
CA ILE A 67 -20.39 -18.09 19.69
C ILE A 67 -19.70 -17.34 18.56
N LYS A 68 -20.21 -17.51 17.33
CA LYS A 68 -19.89 -16.64 16.22
C LYS A 68 -20.26 -15.23 16.68
N LYS A 69 -19.26 -14.41 17.02
CA LYS A 69 -19.50 -13.01 17.38
C LYS A 69 -20.33 -12.41 16.25
N ASN A 70 -21.53 -11.91 16.56
CA ASN A 70 -22.32 -11.18 15.59
C ASN A 70 -21.58 -9.86 15.34
N ILE A 71 -20.73 -9.83 14.33
CA ILE A 71 -19.93 -8.66 14.03
C ILE A 71 -20.79 -7.73 13.18
N ASN A 72 -21.08 -6.54 13.71
CA ASN A 72 -21.79 -5.51 12.97
C ASN A 72 -20.96 -5.11 11.72
N PRO A 73 -21.50 -5.22 10.50
CA PRO A 73 -20.78 -4.86 9.28
C PRO A 73 -20.23 -3.43 9.28
N GLU A 74 -20.96 -2.48 9.86
CA GLU A 74 -20.53 -1.08 9.96
C GLU A 74 -19.34 -0.93 10.94
N GLU A 75 -19.36 -1.66 12.05
CA GLU A 75 -18.25 -1.70 13.01
C GLU A 75 -16.96 -2.22 12.35
N ASN A 76 -17.08 -3.28 11.54
CA ASN A 76 -15.96 -3.80 10.75
C ASN A 76 -15.47 -2.81 9.71
N TYR A 77 -16.38 -2.13 9.02
CA TYR A 77 -16.02 -1.10 8.07
C TYR A 77 -15.19 0.01 8.73
N VAL A 78 -15.61 0.51 9.90
CA VAL A 78 -14.89 1.53 10.67
C VAL A 78 -13.49 1.04 11.07
N LYS A 79 -13.36 -0.20 11.54
CA LYS A 79 -12.05 -0.81 11.85
C LYS A 79 -11.14 -0.81 10.62
N GLN A 80 -11.64 -1.31 9.48
CA GLN A 80 -10.86 -1.39 8.25
C GLN A 80 -10.49 -0.02 7.72
N LEU A 81 -11.38 0.97 7.83
CA LEU A 81 -11.10 2.36 7.47
C LEU A 81 -9.93 2.92 8.28
N ALA A 82 -9.95 2.75 9.61
CA ALA A 82 -8.87 3.19 10.49
C ALA A 82 -7.53 2.51 10.14
N ARG A 83 -7.56 1.19 9.90
CA ARG A 83 -6.39 0.43 9.48
C ARG A 83 -5.78 0.96 8.18
N ILE A 84 -6.59 1.05 7.12
CA ILE A 84 -6.13 1.48 5.80
C ILE A 84 -5.58 2.90 5.88
N PHE A 85 -6.24 3.78 6.62
CA PHE A 85 -5.80 5.16 6.81
C PHE A 85 -4.41 5.22 7.44
N VAL A 86 -4.19 4.49 8.53
CA VAL A 86 -2.89 4.46 9.23
C VAL A 86 -1.81 3.86 8.34
N GLU A 87 -2.08 2.72 7.67
CA GLU A 87 -1.12 2.05 6.79
C GLU A 87 -0.72 2.96 5.62
N ARG A 88 -1.68 3.64 4.98
CA ARG A 88 -1.42 4.56 3.86
C ARG A 88 -0.69 5.82 4.29
N LEU A 89 -1.20 6.52 5.31
CA LEU A 89 -0.60 7.78 5.78
C LEU A 89 0.81 7.56 6.31
N SER A 90 1.01 6.48 7.07
CA SER A 90 2.29 6.24 7.77
C SER A 90 3.28 5.43 6.94
N THR A 91 2.94 5.12 5.68
CA THR A 91 3.87 4.52 4.72
C THR A 91 4.28 5.58 3.70
N TYR A 92 5.51 6.07 3.80
CA TYR A 92 5.98 7.18 2.98
C TYR A 92 7.46 7.06 2.65
N SER A 93 7.91 7.84 1.68
CA SER A 93 9.33 8.13 1.49
C SER A 93 9.54 9.57 1.05
N ASN A 94 10.72 10.11 1.31
CA ASN A 94 11.13 11.43 0.84
C ASN A 94 11.44 11.49 -0.68
N GLN A 95 11.09 10.43 -1.42
CA GLN A 95 11.28 10.30 -2.86
C GLN A 95 9.98 9.90 -3.58
N ASN A 96 8.83 9.89 -2.88
CA ASN A 96 7.54 9.53 -3.45
C ASN A 96 6.63 10.74 -3.76
N ASP A 97 7.15 11.96 -3.66
CA ASP A 97 6.39 13.20 -3.89
C ASP A 97 5.12 13.31 -3.01
N ASN A 98 5.22 12.85 -1.76
CA ASN A 98 4.13 12.90 -0.78
C ASN A 98 2.83 12.18 -1.19
N LYS A 99 2.88 11.18 -2.08
CA LYS A 99 1.70 10.41 -2.51
C LYS A 99 0.84 9.84 -1.38
N HIS A 100 1.46 9.48 -0.26
CA HIS A 100 0.77 9.00 0.94
C HIS A 100 -0.25 10.01 1.50
N ILE A 101 -0.05 11.31 1.27
CA ILE A 101 -1.00 12.38 1.61
C ILE A 101 -2.20 12.37 0.67
N ASP A 102 -1.96 12.26 -0.63
CA ASP A 102 -3.03 12.23 -1.65
C ASP A 102 -3.91 10.98 -1.50
N GLU A 103 -3.33 9.85 -1.11
CA GLU A 103 -4.03 8.57 -0.94
C GLU A 103 -5.02 8.53 0.23
N VAL A 104 -4.96 9.50 1.15
CA VAL A 104 -5.80 9.56 2.36
C VAL A 104 -6.72 10.76 2.42
N VAL A 105 -6.63 11.72 1.49
CA VAL A 105 -7.41 12.97 1.52
C VAL A 105 -8.93 12.72 1.49
N ASP A 106 -9.38 11.68 0.78
CA ASP A 106 -10.80 11.31 0.72
C ASP A 106 -11.27 10.54 1.97
N MET A 107 -10.35 10.13 2.84
CA MET A 107 -10.64 9.34 4.05
C MET A 107 -10.84 10.21 5.28
N ILE A 108 -10.42 11.48 5.24
CA ILE A 108 -10.40 12.37 6.41
C ILE A 108 -11.59 13.33 6.44
N ALA A 109 -11.91 13.81 7.63
CA ALA A 109 -12.82 14.92 7.81
C ALA A 109 -12.12 16.24 7.43
N PRO A 110 -12.85 17.26 6.96
CA PRO A 110 -12.26 18.56 6.62
C PRO A 110 -11.43 19.19 7.75
N SER A 111 -11.78 18.91 9.01
CA SER A 111 -11.02 19.38 10.18
C SER A 111 -9.58 18.86 10.25
N MET A 112 -9.26 17.79 9.54
CA MET A 112 -7.94 17.16 9.51
C MET A 112 -7.05 17.61 8.35
N GLU A 113 -7.57 18.33 7.35
CA GLU A 113 -6.80 18.67 6.14
C GLU A 113 -5.49 19.41 6.46
N VAL A 114 -5.54 20.38 7.37
CA VAL A 114 -4.36 21.15 7.78
C VAL A 114 -3.33 20.25 8.47
N TRP A 115 -3.79 19.35 9.35
CA TRP A 115 -2.93 18.42 10.07
C TRP A 115 -2.30 17.41 9.11
N ILE A 116 -3.05 16.87 8.15
CA ILE A 116 -2.51 15.95 7.13
C ILE A 116 -1.44 16.65 6.28
N ASN A 117 -1.70 17.88 5.84
CA ASN A 117 -0.72 18.62 5.04
C ASN A 117 0.56 18.94 5.81
N SER A 118 0.53 19.02 7.15
CA SER A 118 1.73 19.21 7.95
C SER A 118 2.61 17.95 8.05
N HIS A 119 2.14 16.80 7.57
CA HIS A 119 2.90 15.54 7.53
C HIS A 119 3.62 15.32 6.20
N LYS A 120 3.58 16.30 5.29
CA LYS A 120 4.40 16.27 4.07
C LYS A 120 5.88 16.22 4.44
N VAL A 121 6.61 15.37 3.73
CA VAL A 121 8.04 15.14 3.86
C VAL A 121 8.78 15.92 2.79
N GLU A 122 9.85 16.59 3.19
CA GLU A 122 10.75 17.29 2.28
C GLU A 122 11.43 16.30 1.34
N GLN A 123 11.52 16.64 0.05
CA GLN A 123 12.14 15.74 -0.93
C GLN A 123 13.66 15.82 -0.83
N SER A 124 14.33 14.66 -0.83
CA SER A 124 15.79 14.58 -0.72
C SER A 124 16.38 13.52 -1.66
N ARG A 125 17.66 13.72 -2.01
CA ARG A 125 18.44 12.71 -2.74
C ARG A 125 18.90 11.57 -1.84
N VAL A 126 19.04 11.84 -0.55
CA VAL A 126 19.39 10.83 0.46
C VAL A 126 18.09 10.16 0.86
N TYR A 127 17.99 8.85 0.63
CA TYR A 127 16.74 8.13 0.82
C TYR A 127 16.36 8.01 2.30
N GLU A 128 15.12 8.35 2.61
CA GLU A 128 14.45 8.00 3.85
C GLU A 128 13.03 7.52 3.54
N GLY A 129 12.62 6.45 4.21
CA GLY A 129 11.27 5.90 4.07
C GLY A 129 10.81 5.15 5.30
N VAL A 130 9.49 5.04 5.42
CA VAL A 130 8.81 4.30 6.47
C VAL A 130 7.80 3.38 5.81
N THR A 131 7.81 2.10 6.20
CA THR A 131 6.74 1.15 5.86
C THR A 131 6.00 0.81 7.15
N THR A 132 4.69 1.01 7.17
CA THR A 132 3.86 0.74 8.35
C THR A 132 2.93 -0.45 8.11
N ARG A 133 2.88 -1.36 9.09
CA ARG A 133 1.98 -2.51 9.13
C ARG A 133 1.15 -2.49 10.41
N VAL A 134 -0.16 -2.58 10.28
CA VAL A 134 -1.05 -2.74 11.44
C VAL A 134 -1.06 -4.21 11.87
N LEU A 135 -0.68 -4.46 13.12
CA LEU A 135 -0.64 -5.78 13.75
C LEU A 135 -1.94 -6.12 14.49
N SER A 136 -2.55 -5.11 15.12
CA SER A 136 -3.80 -5.26 15.88
C SER A 136 -4.73 -4.07 15.64
N ASN A 137 -6.03 -4.29 15.79
CA ASN A 137 -7.05 -3.26 15.61
C ASN A 137 -8.26 -3.58 16.50
N SER A 138 -8.51 -2.74 17.49
CA SER A 138 -9.67 -2.82 18.37
C SER A 138 -10.43 -1.49 18.34
N LEU A 139 -11.74 -1.54 18.62
CA LEU A 139 -12.51 -0.33 18.87
C LEU A 139 -12.61 -0.15 20.38
N GLU A 140 -12.14 1.00 20.87
CA GLU A 140 -12.33 1.43 22.25
C GLU A 140 -13.74 2.01 22.43
N GLU A 141 -14.27 2.66 21.39
CA GLU A 141 -15.58 3.29 21.39
C GLU A 141 -16.26 3.09 20.03
N TYR A 142 -17.55 2.77 20.04
CA TYR A 142 -18.38 2.74 18.84
C TYR A 142 -19.81 3.15 19.16
N ASN A 143 -20.26 4.25 18.56
CA ASN A 143 -21.64 4.70 18.61
C ASN A 143 -22.12 5.01 17.18
N GLY A 144 -22.70 4.00 16.52
CA GLY A 144 -23.24 4.13 15.17
C GLY A 144 -24.46 5.07 15.07
N VAL A 145 -25.14 5.39 16.17
CA VAL A 145 -26.25 6.35 16.17
C VAL A 145 -25.72 7.77 16.14
N GLU A 146 -24.81 8.10 17.05
CA GLU A 146 -24.14 9.42 17.09
C GLU A 146 -23.13 9.61 15.97
N GLY A 147 -22.69 8.54 15.32
CA GLY A 147 -21.69 8.59 14.27
C GLY A 147 -20.30 8.92 14.81
N LYS A 148 -19.91 8.27 15.92
CA LYS A 148 -18.56 8.40 16.51
C LYS A 148 -17.96 7.02 16.75
N ALA A 149 -16.65 6.91 16.53
CA ALA A 149 -15.90 5.73 16.87
C ALA A 149 -14.45 6.09 17.20
N ARG A 150 -13.81 5.23 17.99
CA ARG A 150 -12.38 5.32 18.32
C ARG A 150 -11.75 3.95 18.18
N ALA A 151 -10.72 3.88 17.35
CA ALA A 151 -9.92 2.69 17.15
C ALA A 151 -8.56 2.83 17.83
N LEU A 152 -8.09 1.75 18.46
CA LEU A 152 -6.71 1.59 18.93
C LEU A 152 -6.04 0.52 18.07
N LEU A 153 -4.91 0.88 17.46
CA LEU A 153 -4.17 0.00 16.57
C LEU A 153 -2.75 -0.17 17.10
N GLY A 154 -2.29 -1.41 17.19
CA GLY A 154 -0.87 -1.73 17.35
C GLY A 154 -0.22 -1.78 15.97
N VAL A 155 0.86 -1.05 15.79
CA VAL A 155 1.57 -0.95 14.50
C VAL A 155 3.04 -1.32 14.63
N GLU A 156 3.59 -1.78 13.52
CA GLU A 156 5.01 -1.99 13.32
C GLU A 156 5.48 -1.14 12.14
N GLN A 157 6.59 -0.44 12.32
CA GLN A 157 7.21 0.42 11.32
C GLN A 157 8.62 -0.08 11.03
N VAL A 158 8.94 -0.23 9.75
CA VAL A 158 10.32 -0.36 9.27
C VAL A 158 10.74 1.02 8.76
N VAL A 159 11.70 1.64 9.45
CA VAL A 159 12.29 2.92 9.06
C VAL A 159 13.59 2.63 8.33
N SER A 160 13.65 3.00 7.05
CA SER A 160 14.80 2.82 6.19
C SER A 160 15.47 4.17 5.94
N SER A 161 16.75 4.29 6.26
CA SER A 161 17.53 5.51 6.06
C SER A 161 18.84 5.20 5.34
N GLN A 162 19.18 6.01 4.35
CA GLN A 162 20.45 5.90 3.64
C GLN A 162 21.53 6.72 4.33
N ASP A 163 22.68 6.09 4.58
CA ASP A 163 23.87 6.79 5.06
C ASP A 163 24.51 7.60 3.92
N GLU A 164 24.71 8.89 4.14
CA GLU A 164 25.20 9.82 3.09
C GLU A 164 26.63 9.52 2.62
N ASN A 165 27.46 8.93 3.47
CA ASN A 165 28.89 8.71 3.18
C ASN A 165 29.13 7.38 2.48
N THR A 166 28.38 6.35 2.88
CA THR A 166 28.57 4.96 2.42
C THR A 166 27.52 4.55 1.37
N GLY A 167 26.40 5.26 1.30
CA GLY A 167 25.26 4.95 0.43
C GLY A 167 24.47 3.71 0.87
N LEU A 168 24.82 3.09 1.99
CA LEU A 168 24.14 1.92 2.54
C LEU A 168 22.79 2.31 3.14
N VAL A 169 21.78 1.45 2.99
CA VAL A 169 20.48 1.61 3.65
C VAL A 169 20.47 0.81 4.94
N LEU A 170 20.06 1.46 6.02
CA LEU A 170 19.89 0.87 7.34
C LEU A 170 18.40 0.81 7.68
N ASP A 171 17.96 -0.34 8.17
CA ASP A 171 16.58 -0.55 8.61
C ASP A 171 16.49 -0.59 10.14
N LYS A 172 15.48 0.08 10.69
CA LYS A 172 15.12 0.04 12.10
C LYS A 172 13.65 -0.35 12.27
N LEU A 173 13.41 -1.41 13.03
CA LEU A 173 12.07 -1.83 13.42
C LEU A 173 11.60 -1.06 14.66
N ILE A 174 10.37 -0.55 14.62
CA ILE A 174 9.74 0.17 15.73
C ILE A 174 8.31 -0.32 15.88
N GLN A 175 7.86 -0.57 17.12
CA GLN A 175 6.47 -0.87 17.42
C GLN A 175 5.87 0.26 18.24
N LYS A 176 4.63 0.63 17.92
CA LYS A 176 3.89 1.73 18.57
C LYS A 176 2.41 1.41 18.60
N GLU A 177 1.67 2.13 19.44
CA GLU A 177 0.22 2.18 19.37
C GLU A 177 -0.25 3.51 18.78
N VAL A 178 -1.38 3.47 18.08
CA VAL A 178 -2.00 4.65 17.50
C VAL A 178 -3.50 4.62 17.77
N ARG A 179 -3.99 5.76 18.26
CA ARG A 179 -5.41 6.02 18.45
C ARG A 179 -5.93 6.80 17.25
N VAL A 180 -7.05 6.36 16.68
CA VAL A 180 -7.71 7.00 15.53
C VAL A 180 -9.16 7.29 15.90
N ASP A 181 -9.55 8.56 15.84
CA ASP A 181 -10.93 8.98 16.08
C ASP A 181 -11.64 9.16 14.73
N LEU A 182 -12.84 8.61 14.60
CA LEU A 182 -13.66 8.66 13.38
C LEU A 182 -15.03 9.27 13.67
N ILE A 183 -15.53 10.05 12.71
CA ILE A 183 -16.86 10.64 12.73
C ILE A 183 -17.63 10.30 11.46
N ARG A 184 -18.96 10.20 11.56
CA ARG A 184 -19.82 10.04 10.39
C ARG A 184 -20.22 11.42 9.84
N GLN A 185 -19.96 11.65 8.55
CA GLN A 185 -20.39 12.82 7.80
C GLN A 185 -21.36 12.38 6.70
N GLY A 186 -22.64 12.71 6.88
CA GLY A 186 -23.70 12.19 6.01
C GLY A 186 -23.79 10.67 6.11
N LYS A 187 -23.43 9.98 5.02
CA LYS A 187 -23.45 8.50 4.93
C LYS A 187 -22.06 7.86 5.04
N GLU A 188 -21.01 8.66 5.15
CA GLU A 188 -19.63 8.16 5.12
C GLU A 188 -18.97 8.36 6.48
N TRP A 189 -18.13 7.41 6.86
CA TRP A 189 -17.21 7.59 7.99
C TRP A 189 -15.93 8.26 7.49
N LYS A 190 -15.41 9.19 8.29
CA LYS A 190 -14.20 9.94 8.01
C LYS A 190 -13.32 9.98 9.25
N VAL A 191 -12.01 9.96 9.04
CA VAL A 191 -11.03 10.09 10.12
C VAL A 191 -10.97 11.55 10.57
N SER A 192 -11.09 11.77 11.87
CA SER A 192 -11.17 13.09 12.50
C SER A 192 -9.99 13.42 13.42
N GLY A 193 -9.19 12.41 13.78
CA GLY A 193 -7.91 12.61 14.45
C GLY A 193 -7.07 11.34 14.53
N LEU A 194 -5.77 11.53 14.75
CA LEU A 194 -4.78 10.46 14.95
C LEU A 194 -3.78 10.90 16.03
N TRP A 195 -3.48 10.01 16.97
CA TRP A 195 -2.48 10.24 18.03
C TRP A 195 -1.64 8.99 18.28
N TRP A 196 -0.33 9.11 18.12
CA TRP A 196 0.63 8.12 18.61
C TRP A 196 0.57 8.06 20.13
N GLN A 197 0.50 6.85 20.69
CA GLN A 197 0.62 6.63 22.13
C GLN A 197 2.10 6.40 22.46
N GLU A 198 2.57 6.97 23.58
CA GLU A 198 3.95 6.83 24.08
C GLU A 198 4.18 5.47 24.75
#